data_AF-A0A7Y9ZB68-F1
#
_entry.id   AF-A0A7Y9ZB68-F1
#
_cell.length_a   1.000
_cell.length_b   1.000
_cell.length_c   1.000
_cell.angle_alpha   90.00
_cell.angle_beta   90.00
_cell.angle_gamma   90.00
#
_symmetry.space_group_name_H-M   'P 1'
#
loop_
_entity.id
_entity.type
_entity.pdbx_description
1 polymer ?
#
loop_
_entity_poly.entity_id
_entity_poly.type
_entity_poly.pdbx_seq_one_letter_code
_entity_poly.pdbx_strand_id
1 'polypeptide(L)' 'MIRSIDDHKDRFGVEPICRVLRAAVCGFLTSRGYRAAKTRAPAVRRLRDDVLIPEMTRSHAENYGVDGRRKMHALLHR' A
#
# COMPACT_ATOMS: atom_id res chain seq x y z
N MET A 1 11.16 0.98 1.80
CA MET A 1 11.44 2.04 2.80
C MET A 1 10.96 1.66 4.19
N ILE A 2 9.64 1.60 4.47
CA ILE A 2 9.11 1.18 5.78
C ILE A 2 9.62 -0.21 6.19
N ARG A 3 9.63 -1.17 5.26
CA ARG A 3 10.20 -2.51 5.49
C ARG A 3 11.67 -2.48 5.92
N SER A 4 12.50 -1.66 5.28
CA SER A 4 13.92 -1.54 5.66
C SER A 4 14.09 -0.99 7.09
N ILE A 5 13.21 -0.07 7.53
CA ILE A 5 13.19 0.40 8.92
C ILE A 5 12.71 -0.73 9.84
N ASP A 6 11.64 -1.44 9.48
CA ASP A 6 11.11 -2.56 10.28
C ASP A 6 12.16 -3.66 10.49
N ASP A 7 12.91 -4.01 9.45
CA ASP A 7 13.92 -5.08 9.47
C ASP A 7 15.14 -4.75 10.36
N HIS A 8 15.40 -3.46 10.65
CA HIS A 8 16.63 -2.99 11.30
C HIS A 8 16.40 -2.21 12.60
N LYS A 9 15.15 -1.82 12.91
CA LYS A 9 14.83 -0.98 14.07
C LYS A 9 15.23 -1.60 15.41
N ASP A 10 15.23 -2.93 15.52
CA ASP A 10 15.54 -3.61 16.79
C ASP A 10 17.04 -3.55 17.12
N ARG A 11 17.88 -3.41 16.08
CA ARG A 11 19.33 -3.30 16.23
C ARG A 11 19.82 -1.85 16.39
N PHE A 12 19.20 -0.90 15.67
CA PHE A 12 19.71 0.47 15.58
C PHE A 12 18.75 1.54 16.09
N GLY A 13 17.50 1.20 16.37
CA GLY A 13 16.44 2.17 16.61
C GLY A 13 15.95 2.87 15.34
N VAL A 14 14.73 3.41 15.40
CA VAL A 14 14.08 4.04 14.23
C VAL A 14 14.78 5.34 13.81
N GLU A 15 15.21 6.16 14.77
CA GLU A 15 15.71 7.51 14.49
C GLU A 15 17.08 7.54 13.80
N PRO A 16 18.07 6.72 14.21
CA PRO A 16 19.34 6.62 13.48
C PRO A 16 19.14 6.15 12.03
N ILE A 17 18.26 5.17 11.80
CA ILE A 17 17.95 4.67 10.46
C ILE A 17 17.30 5.76 9.61
N CYS A 18 16.27 6.46 10.14
CA CYS A 18 15.62 7.56 9.45
C CYS A 18 16.61 8.70 9.11
N ARG A 19 17.58 8.98 9.99
CA ARG A 19 18.60 10.02 9.75
C ARG A 19 19.48 9.68 8.55
N VAL A 20 19.97 8.45 8.46
CA VAL A 20 20.82 7.99 7.34
C VAL A 20 20.02 7.96 6.03
N LEU A 21 18.83 7.36 6.05
CA LEU A 21 18.02 7.19 4.85
C LEU A 21 17.46 8.51 4.28
N ARG A 22 17.35 9.56 5.11
CA ARG A 22 16.88 10.88 4.66
C ARG A 22 17.77 11.50 3.58
N ALA A 23 19.07 11.19 3.59
CA ALA A 23 20.01 11.65 2.56
C ALA A 23 19.76 10.97 1.20
N ALA A 24 19.28 9.72 1.21
CA ALA A 24 19.02 8.93 0.01
C ALA A 24 17.61 9.15 -0.56
N VAL A 25 16.66 9.57 0.27
CA VAL A 25 15.25 9.74 -0.14
C VAL A 25 14.73 11.07 0.38
N CYS A 26 14.63 12.04 -0.54
CA CYS A 26 14.00 13.34 -0.27
C CYS A 26 12.54 13.13 0.18
N GLY A 27 12.16 13.62 1.36
CA GLY A 27 10.76 13.69 1.79
C GLY A 27 10.48 13.25 3.23
N PHE A 28 9.37 12.52 3.41
CA PHE A 28 8.64 12.28 4.66
C PHE A 28 9.34 11.38 5.70
N LEU A 29 10.61 11.01 5.48
CA LEU A 29 11.31 10.02 6.27
C LEU A 29 11.82 10.55 7.63
N THR A 30 10.87 10.80 8.51
CA THR A 30 11.12 11.16 9.91
C THR A 30 10.68 10.01 10.82
N SER A 31 11.25 9.89 12.03
CA SER A 31 10.77 8.93 13.03
C SER A 31 9.26 9.11 13.30
N ARG A 32 8.80 10.36 13.33
CA ARG A 32 7.37 10.72 13.44
C ARG A 32 6.56 10.22 12.24
N GLY A 33 7.05 10.44 11.03
CA GLY A 33 6.43 9.98 9.79
C GLY A 33 6.34 8.46 9.70
N TYR A 34 7.39 7.75 10.12
CA TYR A 34 7.37 6.29 10.25
C TYR A 34 6.28 5.82 11.23
N ARG A 35 6.25 6.37 12.45
CA ARG A 35 5.24 6.01 13.46
C ARG A 35 3.83 6.30 12.95
N ALA A 36 3.60 7.48 12.38
CA ALA A 36 2.34 7.85 11.77
C ALA A 36 1.93 6.87 10.66
N ALA A 37 2.87 6.44 9.80
CA ALA A 37 2.58 5.45 8.77
C ALA A 37 2.22 4.07 9.34
N LYS A 38 2.83 3.64 10.44
CA LYS A 38 2.53 2.35 11.10
C LYS A 38 1.18 2.35 11.81
N THR A 39 0.74 3.48 12.37
CA THR A 39 -0.53 3.58 13.10
C THR A 39 -1.69 4.08 12.25
N ARG A 40 -1.44 4.53 11.02
CA ARG A 40 -2.46 5.09 10.14
C ARG A 40 -3.50 4.02 9.80
N ALA A 41 -4.77 4.34 10.06
CA ALA A 41 -5.87 3.52 9.58
C ALA A 41 -5.83 3.42 8.04
N PRO A 42 -6.20 2.27 7.46
CA PRO A 42 -6.28 2.12 6.02
C PRO A 42 -7.12 3.24 5.40
N ALA A 43 -6.67 3.78 4.26
CA ALA A 43 -7.46 4.77 3.54
C ALA A 43 -8.78 4.15 3.07
N VAL A 44 -9.86 4.93 3.01
CA VAL A 44 -11.16 4.49 2.50
C VAL A 44 -11.04 3.80 1.14
N ARG A 45 -10.16 4.33 0.27
CA ARG A 45 -9.85 3.71 -1.02
C ARG A 45 -9.23 2.31 -0.87
N ARG A 46 -8.26 2.13 0.03
CA ARG A 46 -7.64 0.83 0.28
C ARG A 46 -8.67 -0.18 0.78
N LEU A 47 -9.53 0.23 1.72
CA LEU A 47 -10.61 -0.64 2.21
C LEU A 47 -11.57 -1.06 1.10
N ARG A 48 -11.90 -0.14 0.19
CA ARG A 48 -12.73 -0.44 -0.99
C ARG A 48 -12.01 -1.38 -1.96
N ASP A 49 -10.73 -1.13 -2.23
CA ASP A 49 -9.92 -1.92 -3.15
C ASP A 49 -9.71 -3.35 -2.61
N ASP A 50 -9.55 -3.52 -1.29
CA ASP A 50 -9.43 -4.84 -0.64
C ASP A 50 -10.68 -5.72 -0.87
N VAL A 51 -11.85 -5.13 -1.12
CA VAL A 51 -13.10 -5.84 -1.46
C VAL A 51 -13.27 -5.96 -2.98
N LEU A 52 -13.03 -4.86 -3.71
CA LEU A 52 -13.33 -4.75 -5.14
C LEU A 52 -12.35 -5.55 -6.01
N ILE A 53 -11.06 -5.57 -5.66
CA ILE A 53 -10.04 -6.26 -6.47
C ILE A 53 -10.30 -7.77 -6.51
N PRO A 54 -10.54 -8.48 -5.39
CA PRO A 54 -10.88 -9.90 -5.44
C PRO A 54 -12.12 -10.20 -6.28
N GLU A 55 -13.18 -9.37 -6.16
CA GLU A 55 -14.39 -9.50 -6.96
C GLU A 55 -14.10 -9.31 -8.45
N MET A 56 -13.33 -8.27 -8.80
CA MET A 56 -12.86 -8.02 -10.18
C MET A 56 -12.07 -9.21 -10.73
N THR A 57 -11.11 -9.73 -9.97
CA THR A 57 -10.27 -10.85 -10.40
C THR A 57 -11.09 -12.11 -10.62
N ARG A 58 -12.05 -12.39 -9.73
CA ARG A 58 -12.96 -13.53 -9.86
C ARG A 58 -13.81 -13.41 -11.12
N SER A 59 -14.55 -12.31 -11.29
CA SER A 59 -15.41 -12.11 -12.46
C SER A 59 -14.62 -12.09 -13.77
N HIS A 60 -13.41 -11.53 -13.76
CA HIS A 60 -12.54 -11.54 -14.93
C HIS A 60 -12.12 -12.97 -15.30
N ALA A 61 -11.76 -13.80 -14.31
CA ALA A 61 -11.40 -15.20 -14.54
C ALA A 61 -12.60 -16.04 -15.01
N GLU A 62 -13.79 -15.82 -14.45
CA GLU A 62 -15.06 -16.45 -14.88
C GLU A 62 -15.39 -16.10 -16.35
N ASN A 63 -15.04 -14.88 -16.79
CA ASN A 63 -15.19 -14.42 -18.17
C ASN A 63 -13.91 -14.64 -19.01
N TYR A 64 -13.17 -15.72 -18.76
CA TYR A 64 -11.98 -16.14 -19.54
C TYR A 64 -10.85 -15.10 -19.65
N GLY A 65 -10.85 -14.06 -18.82
CA GLY A 65 -9.90 -12.97 -18.87
C GLY A 65 -10.05 -12.05 -20.10
N VAL A 66 -11.14 -12.14 -20.86
CA VAL A 66 -11.32 -11.32 -22.08
C VAL A 66 -12.00 -9.97 -21.82
N ASP A 67 -12.54 -9.81 -20.61
CA ASP A 67 -13.25 -8.60 -20.24
C ASP A 67 -12.29 -7.49 -19.80
N GLY A 68 -12.07 -6.54 -20.71
CA GLY A 68 -11.33 -5.32 -20.42
C GLY A 68 -12.10 -4.33 -19.53
N ARG A 69 -11.43 -3.23 -19.18
CA ARG A 69 -11.92 -2.20 -18.24
C ARG A 69 -13.40 -1.80 -18.41
N ARG A 70 -13.85 -1.56 -19.65
CA ARG A 70 -15.21 -1.09 -19.91
C ARG A 70 -16.28 -2.12 -19.54
N LYS A 71 -16.03 -3.39 -19.85
CA LYS A 71 -16.94 -4.49 -19.53
C LYS A 71 -16.96 -4.75 -18.02
N MET A 72 -15.80 -4.74 -17.38
CA MET A 72 -15.69 -4.87 -15.93
C MET A 72 -16.41 -3.74 -15.18
N HIS A 73 -16.27 -2.49 -15.64
CA HIS A 73 -16.99 -1.33 -15.09
C HIS A 73 -18.52 -1.49 -15.19
N ALA A 74 -19.01 -1.97 -16.33
CA ALA A 74 -20.44 -2.23 -16.52
C ALA A 74 -20.94 -3.35 -15.61
N LEU A 75 -20.19 -4.46 -15.52
CA LEU A 75 -20.52 -5.64 -14.71
C LEU A 75 -20.56 -5.34 -13.22
N LEU A 76 -19.67 -4.48 -12.73
CA LEU A 76 -19.58 -4.14 -11.30
C LEU A 76 -20.45 -2.95 -10.90
N HIS A 77 -21.16 -2.33 -11.85
CA HIS A 77 -21.91 -1.07 -11.64
C HIS A 77 -21.07 0.02 -10.96
N ARG A 78 -19.80 0.13 -11.38
CA ARG A 78 -18.76 0.95 -10.74
C ARG A 78 -18.02 1.79 -11.75
#